data_AF-A0A2L2WX74-F1
#
_entry.id   AF-A0A2L2WX74-F1
#
_cell.length_a   1.000
_cell.length_b   1.000
_cell.length_c   1.000
_cell.angle_alpha   90.00
_cell.angle_beta   90.00
_cell.angle_gamma   90.00
#
_symmetry.space_group_name_H-M   'P 1'
#
loop_
_entity.id
_entity.type
_entity.pdbx_description
1 polymer ?
#
loop_
_entity_poly.entity_id
_entity_poly.type
_entity_poly.pdbx_seq_one_letter_code
_entity_poly.pdbx_strand_id
1 'polypeptide(L)'
;MNKSNYNISDEEMASLVEALDNMLDEEEPDFYGELKTAAWNVLHENPGIDMDEWIDIIMRQYPTEVVDAIGSHPAEAYASLCEMWDDEYTDPETGECNTFRQWAKRFCSYSAIDRYDKTAEQEAILRHLQARQSPKQ
;
A
#
# COMPACT_ATOMS: atom_id res chain seq x y z
N MET A 1 21.75 -9.82 50.83
CA MET A 1 21.08 -9.58 49.53
C MET A 1 20.23 -10.80 49.23
N ASN A 2 18.92 -10.73 49.45
CA ASN A 2 18.02 -11.85 49.11
C ASN A 2 17.87 -11.90 47.59
N LYS A 3 18.46 -12.91 46.97
CA LYS A 3 18.10 -13.30 45.60
C LYS A 3 16.74 -13.97 45.69
N SER A 4 15.68 -13.21 45.43
CA SER A 4 14.36 -13.77 45.18
C SER A 4 14.46 -14.72 43.98
N ASN A 5 14.44 -16.03 44.23
CA ASN A 5 14.22 -17.02 43.19
C ASN A 5 12.75 -16.89 42.77
N TYR A 6 12.50 -16.16 41.68
CA TYR A 6 11.20 -16.14 41.03
C TYR A 6 10.98 -17.51 40.38
N ASN A 7 10.17 -18.35 41.02
CA ASN A 7 9.63 -19.56 40.40
C ASN A 7 8.35 -19.15 39.68
N ILE A 8 8.44 -18.92 38.37
CA ILE A 8 7.29 -18.63 37.51
C ILE A 8 6.49 -19.91 37.36
N SER A 9 5.18 -19.86 37.61
CA SER A 9 4.29 -21.00 37.41
C SER A 9 4.02 -21.27 35.93
N ASP A 10 3.62 -22.49 35.58
CA ASP A 10 3.31 -22.85 34.19
C ASP A 10 2.16 -21.99 33.61
N GLU A 11 1.24 -21.53 34.45
CA GLU A 11 0.13 -20.64 34.08
C GLU A 11 0.62 -19.21 33.77
N GLU A 12 1.55 -18.69 34.57
CA GLU A 12 2.20 -17.39 34.28
C GLU A 12 3.06 -17.47 33.03
N MET A 13 3.73 -18.61 32.79
CA MET A 13 4.49 -18.84 31.57
C MET A 13 3.58 -18.90 30.34
N ALA A 14 2.43 -19.59 30.44
CA ALA A 14 1.43 -19.63 29.37
C ALA A 14 0.84 -18.24 29.08
N SER A 15 0.50 -17.47 30.12
CA SER A 15 0.00 -16.10 29.98
C SER A 15 1.03 -15.16 29.35
N LEU A 16 2.32 -15.33 29.66
CA LEU A 16 3.40 -14.56 29.03
C LEU A 16 3.60 -14.94 27.56
N VAL A 17 3.46 -16.23 27.20
CA VAL A 17 3.54 -16.69 25.80
C VAL A 17 2.36 -16.16 25.00
N GLU A 18 1.13 -16.23 25.55
CA GLU A 18 -0.06 -15.68 24.90
C GLU A 18 0.03 -14.16 24.73
N ALA A 19 0.57 -13.44 25.71
CA ALA A 19 0.82 -12.00 25.57
C ALA A 19 1.89 -11.70 24.51
N LEU A 20 2.91 -12.55 24.38
CA LEU A 20 3.95 -12.41 23.34
C LEU A 20 3.39 -12.70 21.95
N ASP A 21 2.58 -13.75 21.79
CA ASP A 21 1.92 -14.10 20.53
C ASP A 21 0.96 -12.98 20.11
N ASN A 22 0.16 -12.43 21.02
CA ASN A 22 -0.71 -11.29 20.74
C ASN A 22 0.08 -10.00 20.39
N MET A 23 1.30 -9.83 20.90
CA MET A 23 2.18 -8.72 20.51
C MET A 23 2.90 -8.95 19.17
N LEU A 24 3.06 -10.21 18.76
CA LEU A 24 3.61 -10.60 17.47
C LEU A 24 2.55 -10.62 16.36
N ASP A 25 1.27 -10.67 16.72
CA ASP A 25 0.11 -10.59 15.83
C ASP A 25 -0.29 -9.13 15.46
N GLU A 26 0.44 -8.11 15.94
CA GLU A 26 0.38 -6.78 15.33
C GLU A 26 1.01 -6.87 13.94
N GLU A 27 0.19 -7.03 12.88
CA GLU A 27 0.64 -7.03 11.48
C GLU A 27 1.66 -5.91 11.27
N GLU A 28 2.90 -6.26 10.91
CA GLU A 28 3.92 -5.26 10.61
C GLU A 28 3.35 -4.25 9.62
N PRO A 29 3.43 -2.94 9.89
CA PRO A 29 2.89 -1.93 9.00
C PRO A 29 3.54 -2.04 7.61
N ASP A 30 2.71 -2.20 6.57
CA ASP A 30 3.17 -2.29 5.17
C ASP A 30 3.49 -0.89 4.61
N PHE A 31 4.56 -0.29 5.13
CA PHE A 31 5.00 1.04 4.73
C PHE A 31 5.23 1.15 3.21
N TYR A 32 5.71 0.08 2.57
CA TYR A 32 5.95 0.08 1.12
C TYR A 32 4.63 0.00 0.34
N GLY A 33 3.64 -0.77 0.80
CA GLY A 33 2.29 -0.79 0.24
C GLY A 33 1.55 0.54 0.37
N GLU A 34 1.70 1.22 1.51
CA GLU A 34 1.18 2.58 1.72
C GLU A 34 1.81 3.57 0.75
N LEU A 35 3.14 3.55 0.61
CA LEU A 35 3.86 4.37 -0.37
C LEU A 35 3.38 4.08 -1.81
N LYS A 36 3.21 2.80 -2.18
CA LYS A 36 2.71 2.42 -3.51
C LYS A 36 1.30 2.95 -3.77
N THR A 37 0.44 2.94 -2.76
CA THR A 37 -0.92 3.49 -2.86
C THR A 37 -0.88 5.00 -3.05
N ALA A 38 -0.08 5.72 -2.26
CA ALA A 38 0.14 7.15 -2.44
C ALA A 38 0.69 7.47 -3.84
N ALA A 39 1.66 6.68 -4.31
CA ALA A 39 2.28 6.86 -5.61
C ALA A 39 1.30 6.62 -6.78
N TRP A 40 0.33 5.71 -6.63
CA TRP A 40 -0.71 5.51 -7.63
C TRP A 40 -1.71 6.67 -7.64
N ASN A 41 -2.10 7.17 -6.46
CA ASN A 41 -2.99 8.33 -6.33
C ASN A 41 -2.40 9.56 -7.02
N VAL A 42 -1.08 9.79 -6.92
CA VAL A 42 -0.42 10.89 -7.63
C VAL A 42 -0.65 10.81 -9.14
N LEU A 43 -0.56 9.62 -9.75
CA LEU A 43 -0.81 9.44 -11.19
C LEU A 43 -2.29 9.64 -11.55
N HIS A 44 -3.19 9.21 -10.68
CA HIS A 44 -4.64 9.38 -10.88
C HIS A 44 -5.05 10.85 -10.79
N GLU A 45 -4.47 11.62 -9.87
CA GLU A 45 -4.82 13.03 -9.67
C GLU A 45 -4.13 14.00 -10.66
N ASN A 46 -2.97 13.60 -11.19
CA ASN A 46 -2.11 14.44 -12.04
C ASN A 46 -1.90 13.78 -13.40
N PRO A 47 -2.87 13.89 -14.33
CA PRO A 47 -2.78 13.19 -15.60
C PRO A 47 -1.66 13.69 -16.50
N GLY A 48 -1.00 12.75 -17.17
CA GLY A 48 -0.01 13.03 -18.22
C GLY A 48 1.36 13.48 -17.72
N ILE A 49 1.64 13.34 -16.43
CA ILE A 49 2.96 13.62 -15.85
C ILE A 49 3.97 12.53 -16.23
N ASP A 50 5.25 12.92 -16.26
CA ASP A 50 6.35 11.99 -16.44
C ASP A 50 6.93 11.49 -15.10
N MET A 51 7.98 10.67 -15.18
CA MET A 51 8.61 10.06 -14.01
C MET A 51 9.20 11.12 -13.06
N ASP A 52 9.84 12.15 -13.60
CA ASP A 52 10.51 13.16 -12.77
C ASP A 52 9.47 14.01 -12.03
N GLU A 53 8.41 14.43 -12.72
CA GLU A 53 7.29 15.14 -12.10
C GLU A 53 6.57 14.28 -11.06
N TRP A 54 6.40 12.98 -11.33
CA TRP A 54 5.79 12.03 -10.39
C TRP A 54 6.62 11.87 -9.11
N ILE A 55 7.94 11.70 -9.23
CA ILE A 55 8.85 11.62 -8.07
C ILE A 55 8.81 12.92 -7.27
N ASP A 56 8.88 14.08 -7.93
CA ASP A 56 8.84 15.38 -7.27
C ASP A 56 7.53 15.59 -6.49
N ILE A 57 6.39 15.14 -7.03
CA ILE A 57 5.11 15.23 -6.33
C ILE A 57 5.09 14.29 -5.12
N ILE A 58 5.54 13.04 -5.26
CA ILE A 58 5.62 12.08 -4.15
C ILE A 58 6.47 12.62 -3.01
N MET A 59 7.70 13.08 -3.31
CA MET A 59 8.61 13.60 -2.28
C MET A 59 8.06 14.87 -1.59
N ARG A 60 7.19 15.63 -2.26
CA ARG A 60 6.59 16.85 -1.70
C ARG A 60 5.31 16.60 -0.92
N GLN A 61 4.43 15.71 -1.40
CA GLN A 61 3.10 15.48 -0.83
C GLN A 61 3.07 14.33 0.18
N TYR A 62 3.95 13.33 0.01
CA TYR A 62 4.01 12.11 0.82
C TYR A 62 5.40 11.89 1.44
N PRO A 63 6.00 12.90 2.10
CA PRO A 63 7.35 12.77 2.66
C PRO A 63 7.42 11.76 3.80
N THR A 64 6.32 11.55 4.54
CA THR A 64 6.28 10.60 5.67
C THR A 64 6.33 9.18 5.16
N GLU A 65 5.50 8.85 4.16
CA GLU A 65 5.43 7.53 3.53
C GLU A 65 6.76 7.17 2.86
N VAL A 66 7.44 8.14 2.23
CA VAL A 66 8.78 7.96 1.67
C VAL A 66 9.81 7.66 2.77
N VAL A 67 9.77 8.40 3.88
CA VAL A 67 10.72 8.20 4.99
C VAL A 67 10.49 6.87 5.69
N ASP A 68 9.24 6.47 5.88
CA ASP A 68 8.87 5.23 6.56
C ASP A 68 9.21 4.01 5.70
N ALA A 69 9.02 4.09 4.38
CA ALA A 69 9.27 2.97 3.46
C ALA A 69 10.72 2.86 2.96
N ILE A 70 11.36 4.01 2.63
CA ILE A 70 12.69 4.04 1.99
C ILE A 70 13.76 4.59 2.94
N GLY A 71 13.41 5.61 3.72
CA GLY A 71 14.32 6.30 4.62
C GLY A 71 14.48 7.79 4.29
N SER A 72 15.21 8.49 5.15
CA SER A 72 15.33 9.96 5.10
C SER A 72 16.41 10.51 4.17
N HIS A 73 17.21 9.65 3.53
CA HIS A 73 18.30 10.11 2.66
C HIS A 73 17.76 10.47 1.26
N PRO A 74 17.83 11.74 0.81
CA PRO A 74 17.15 12.16 -0.43
C PRO A 74 17.64 11.45 -1.70
N ALA A 75 18.93 11.12 -1.79
CA ALA A 75 19.46 10.44 -2.98
C ALA A 75 19.04 8.97 -3.04
N GLU A 76 18.89 8.32 -1.88
CA GLU A 76 18.38 6.94 -1.79
C GLU A 76 16.88 6.94 -2.08
N ALA A 77 16.12 7.88 -1.50
CA ALA A 77 14.70 8.06 -1.81
C ALA A 77 14.45 8.25 -3.31
N TYR A 78 15.19 9.15 -3.95
CA TYR A 78 15.06 9.38 -5.40
C TYR A 78 15.44 8.14 -6.23
N ALA A 79 16.52 7.43 -5.87
CA ALA A 79 16.92 6.21 -6.56
C ALA A 79 15.88 5.09 -6.43
N SER A 80 15.35 4.87 -5.23
CA SER A 80 14.29 3.87 -5.00
C SER A 80 12.98 4.23 -5.68
N LEU A 81 12.61 5.51 -5.75
CA LEU A 81 11.42 5.92 -6.50
C LEU A 81 11.63 5.77 -8.02
N CYS A 82 12.84 6.01 -8.54
CA CYS A 82 13.18 5.70 -9.93
C CYS A 82 13.00 4.20 -10.24
N GLU A 83 13.44 3.32 -9.34
CA GLU A 83 13.22 1.88 -9.49
C GLU A 83 11.73 1.53 -9.40
N MET A 84 11.01 2.14 -8.46
CA MET A 84 9.57 1.95 -8.28
C MET A 84 8.76 2.34 -9.53
N TRP A 85 9.25 3.25 -10.37
CA TRP A 85 8.55 3.60 -11.62
C TRP A 85 8.27 2.38 -12.52
N ASP A 86 9.12 1.36 -12.45
CA ASP A 86 8.98 0.12 -13.19
C ASP A 86 8.37 -1.03 -12.36
N ASP A 87 8.06 -0.79 -11.08
CA ASP A 87 7.36 -1.72 -10.21
C ASP A 87 5.86 -1.80 -10.54
N GLU A 88 5.28 -2.95 -10.21
CA GLU A 88 3.84 -3.21 -10.33
C GLU A 88 3.04 -2.64 -9.16
N TYR A 89 1.84 -2.17 -9.50
CA TYR A 89 0.76 -1.84 -8.59
C TYR A 89 -0.55 -2.45 -9.09
N THR A 90 -1.23 -3.18 -8.21
CA THR A 90 -2.58 -3.70 -8.44
C THR A 90 -3.58 -2.78 -7.78
N ASP A 91 -4.47 -2.18 -8.56
CA ASP A 91 -5.59 -1.44 -8.00
C ASP A 91 -6.54 -2.43 -7.30
N PRO A 92 -6.79 -2.29 -5.98
CA PRO A 92 -7.66 -3.19 -5.25
C PRO A 92 -9.13 -3.12 -5.71
N GLU A 93 -9.58 -2.02 -6.30
CA GLU A 93 -10.97 -1.87 -6.74
C GLU A 93 -11.24 -2.63 -8.03
N THR A 94 -10.37 -2.47 -9.04
CA THR A 94 -10.51 -3.16 -10.33
C THR A 94 -9.77 -4.49 -10.40
N GLY A 95 -8.79 -4.73 -9.53
CA GLY A 95 -7.86 -5.86 -9.66
C GLY A 95 -6.93 -5.74 -10.88
N GLU A 96 -6.91 -4.59 -11.57
CA GLU A 96 -6.01 -4.36 -12.69
C GLU A 96 -4.59 -4.14 -12.16
N CYS A 97 -3.62 -4.89 -12.70
CA CYS A 97 -2.22 -4.76 -12.35
C CYS A 97 -1.44 -4.19 -13.53
N ASN A 98 -0.70 -3.10 -13.27
CA ASN A 98 0.21 -2.49 -14.23
C ASN A 98 1.44 -1.92 -13.49
N THR A 99 2.50 -1.64 -14.22
CA THR A 99 3.61 -0.84 -13.68
C THR A 99 3.22 0.63 -13.52
N PHE A 100 3.89 1.39 -12.64
CA PHE A 100 3.62 2.83 -12.50
C PHE A 100 3.81 3.58 -13.83
N ARG A 101 4.83 3.22 -14.61
CA ARG A 101 5.01 3.71 -15.99
C ARG A 101 3.80 3.45 -16.89
N GLN A 102 3.15 2.28 -16.77
CA GLN A 102 1.97 1.94 -17.54
C GLN A 102 0.73 2.66 -17.03
N TRP A 103 0.59 2.81 -15.71
CA TRP A 103 -0.45 3.63 -15.08
C TRP A 103 -0.39 5.08 -15.55
N ALA A 104 0.81 5.68 -15.61
CA ALA A 104 1.00 7.04 -16.11
C ALA A 104 0.53 7.20 -17.57
N LYS A 105 0.79 6.21 -18.41
CA LYS A 105 0.27 6.18 -19.79
C LYS A 105 -1.25 6.03 -19.83
N ARG A 106 -1.81 5.22 -18.93
CA ARG A 106 -3.25 5.01 -18.82
C ARG A 106 -3.94 6.30 -18.36
N PHE A 107 -3.37 7.01 -17.40
CA PHE A 107 -3.85 8.30 -16.89
C PHE A 107 -3.25 9.49 -17.65
N CYS A 108 -3.11 9.38 -18.98
CA CYS A 108 -2.54 10.46 -19.80
C CYS A 108 -3.43 11.72 -19.92
N SER A 109 -4.69 11.67 -19.48
CA SER A 109 -5.61 12.81 -19.49
C SER A 109 -6.77 12.59 -18.52
N TYR A 110 -7.43 13.67 -18.09
CA TYR A 110 -8.67 13.58 -17.30
C TYR A 110 -9.77 12.75 -17.99
N SER A 111 -9.83 12.77 -19.34
CA SER A 111 -10.77 11.92 -20.08
C SER A 111 -10.44 10.43 -20.04
N ALA A 112 -9.17 10.08 -19.81
CA ALA A 112 -8.75 8.70 -19.64
C ALA A 112 -9.05 8.21 -18.22
N ILE A 113 -8.83 9.06 -17.21
CA ILE A 113 -9.23 8.82 -15.82
C ILE A 113 -10.75 8.64 -15.71
N ASP A 114 -11.55 9.56 -16.27
CA ASP A 114 -13.02 9.45 -16.23
C ASP A 114 -13.54 8.14 -16.87
N ARG A 115 -12.88 7.66 -17.93
CA ARG A 115 -13.22 6.36 -18.54
C ARG A 115 -12.81 5.19 -17.64
N TYR A 116 -11.66 5.29 -16.98
CA TYR A 116 -11.20 4.30 -16.03
C TYR A 116 -12.18 4.19 -14.84
N ASP A 117 -12.49 5.30 -14.18
CA ASP A 117 -13.36 5.34 -13.00
C ASP A 117 -14.75 4.79 -13.30
N LYS A 118 -15.33 5.15 -14.45
CA LYS A 118 -16.62 4.60 -14.90
C LYS A 118 -16.58 3.09 -15.11
N THR A 119 -15.46 2.57 -15.61
CA THR A 119 -15.29 1.12 -15.80
C THR A 119 -15.14 0.43 -14.46
N ALA A 120 -14.33 0.99 -13.55
CA ALA A 120 -14.16 0.49 -12.19
C ALA A 120 -15.49 0.43 -11.42
N GLU A 121 -16.30 1.48 -11.49
CA GLU A 121 -17.62 1.53 -10.87
C GLU A 121 -18.54 0.43 -11.42
N GLN A 122 -18.57 0.23 -12.74
CA GLN A 122 -19.37 -0.83 -13.37
C GLN A 122 -18.94 -2.22 -12.91
N GLU A 123 -17.64 -2.48 -12.84
CA GLU A 123 -17.10 -3.76 -12.36
C GLU A 123 -17.43 -3.99 -10.89
N ALA A 124 -17.32 -2.96 -10.05
CA ALA A 124 -17.70 -3.03 -8.64
C ALA A 124 -19.19 -3.38 -8.48
N ILE A 125 -20.07 -2.74 -9.26
CA ILE A 125 -21.51 -3.06 -9.28
C ILE A 125 -21.74 -4.50 -9.72
N LEU A 126 -21.08 -4.97 -10.77
CA LEU A 126 -21.23 -6.35 -11.25
C LEU A 126 -20.79 -7.37 -10.20
N ARG A 127 -19.64 -7.16 -9.55
CA ARG A 127 -19.14 -8.00 -8.44
C ARG A 127 -20.15 -8.04 -7.30
N HIS A 128 -20.71 -6.89 -6.93
CA HIS A 128 -21.73 -6.81 -5.88
C HIS A 128 -23.00 -7.58 -6.24
N LEU A 129 -23.48 -7.47 -7.49
CA LEU A 129 -24.65 -8.21 -7.96
C LEU A 129 -24.40 -9.72 -7.98
N GLN A 130 -23.22 -10.17 -8.42
CA GLN A 130 -22.83 -11.58 -8.44
C GLN A 130 -22.75 -12.16 -7.03
N ALA A 131 -22.12 -11.45 -6.08
CA ALA A 131 -22.03 -11.89 -4.69
C ALA A 131 -23.41 -12.08 -4.03
N ARG A 132 -24.43 -11.32 -4.45
CA ARG A 132 -25.82 -11.46 -3.97
C ARG A 132 -26.58 -12.61 -4.60
N GLN A 133 -26.17 -13.08 -5.78
CA GLN A 133 -26.82 -14.19 -6.49
C GLN A 133 -26.23 -15.57 -6.11
N SER A 134 -25.05 -15.61 -5.51
CA SER A 134 -24.45 -16.84 -4.97
C SER A 134 -25.27 -17.35 -3.76
N PRO A 135 -25.94 -18.52 -3.84
CA PRO A 135 -26.61 -19.11 -2.69
C PRO A 135 -25.55 -19.48 -1.65
N LYS A 136 -25.79 -19.15 -0.37
CA LYS A 136 -24.99 -19.69 0.75
C LYS A 136 -25.09 -21.22 0.69
N GLN A 137 -23.99 -21.88 0.33
CA GLN A 137 -23.83 -23.33 0.47
C GLN A 137 -23.70 -23.68 1.95
#